data_AF-A0A2V6D407-F1
#
_entry.id   AF-A0A2V6D407-F1
#
_cell.length_a   1.000
_cell.length_b   1.000
_cell.length_c   1.000
_cell.angle_alpha   90.00
_cell.angle_beta   90.00
_cell.angle_gamma   90.00
#
_symmetry.space_group_name_H-M   'P 1'
#
loop_
_entity.id
_entity.type
_entity.pdbx_description
1 polymer ?
#
loop_
_entity_poly.entity_id
_entity_poly.type
_entity_poly.pdbx_seq_one_letter_code
_entity_poly.pdbx_strand_id
1 'polypeptide(L)'
;MSKLTLTGFMLLLLLLLGNSSGNYAAQSKQKTSGAPTGTLQKMIVENGSVTMDLDLSRLNGISFAPQKAVKLQFAVAANSFFTILVFNDLLRGPEQGSMALLPQHSMVLPSPLKASINQLVVEKLPASEAFDIAVRDAKTGFTFFN
;
A
#
# COMPACT_ATOMS: atom_id res chain seq x y z
N MET A 1 -10.47 -55.76 11.28
CA MET A 1 -10.08 -54.77 12.31
C MET A 1 -9.75 -53.43 11.61
N SER A 2 -10.76 -52.63 11.21
CA SER A 2 -10.59 -51.25 10.70
C SER A 2 -11.96 -50.58 10.46
N LYS A 3 -12.74 -50.37 11.53
CA LYS A 3 -13.98 -49.56 11.47
C LYS A 3 -14.17 -48.65 12.69
N LEU A 4 -13.26 -48.68 13.66
CA LEU A 4 -13.36 -47.91 14.89
C LEU A 4 -12.59 -46.57 14.85
N THR A 5 -11.74 -46.36 13.85
CA THR A 5 -10.88 -45.17 13.75
C THR A 5 -11.47 -44.04 12.91
N LEU A 6 -12.39 -44.35 11.99
CA LEU A 6 -12.95 -43.34 11.06
C LEU A 6 -14.03 -42.46 11.71
N THR A 7 -14.80 -43.01 12.65
CA THR A 7 -15.89 -42.28 13.35
C THR A 7 -15.36 -41.27 14.36
N GLY A 8 -14.25 -41.58 15.05
CA GLY A 8 -13.62 -40.65 15.98
C GLY A 8 -13.05 -39.41 15.30
N PHE A 9 -12.50 -39.57 14.09
CA PHE A 9 -11.93 -38.47 13.32
C PHE A 9 -12.98 -37.49 12.79
N MET A 10 -14.16 -38.01 12.38
CA MET A 10 -15.28 -37.16 11.95
C MET A 10 -15.91 -36.38 13.11
N LEU A 11 -15.98 -36.96 14.31
CA LEU A 11 -16.48 -36.25 15.49
C LEU A 11 -15.58 -35.09 15.90
N LEU A 12 -14.25 -35.26 15.78
CA LEU A 12 -13.28 -34.20 16.03
C LEU A 12 -13.40 -33.06 15.00
N LEU A 13 -13.65 -33.36 13.73
CA LEU A 13 -13.88 -32.35 12.69
C LEU A 13 -15.17 -31.54 12.90
N LEU A 14 -16.26 -32.16 13.36
CA LEU A 14 -17.50 -31.44 13.66
C LEU A 14 -17.37 -30.49 14.86
N LEU A 15 -16.54 -30.83 15.85
CA LEU A 15 -16.26 -29.97 17.00
C LEU A 15 -15.43 -28.73 16.62
N LEU A 16 -14.56 -28.81 15.60
CA LEU A 16 -13.78 -27.65 15.14
C LEU A 16 -14.60 -26.66 14.31
N LEU A 17 -15.70 -27.08 13.67
CA LEU A 17 -16.57 -26.20 12.86
C LEU A 17 -17.73 -25.57 13.67
N GLY A 18 -17.93 -25.98 14.92
CA GLY A 18 -19.10 -25.60 15.72
C GLY A 18 -19.01 -24.29 16.50
N ASN A 19 -17.85 -23.66 16.59
CA ASN A 19 -17.66 -22.48 17.46
C ASN A 19 -17.40 -21.19 16.67
N SER A 20 -18.46 -20.58 16.17
CA SER A 20 -18.51 -19.13 15.96
C SER A 20 -19.95 -18.61 16.05
N SER A 21 -20.55 -18.74 17.23
CA SER A 21 -21.76 -17.99 17.57
C SER A 21 -21.37 -16.58 18.04
N GLY A 22 -21.70 -15.58 17.22
CA GLY A 22 -22.00 -14.23 17.68
C GLY A 22 -20.81 -13.38 18.12
N ASN A 23 -20.44 -12.43 17.27
CA ASN A 23 -20.27 -11.02 17.64
C ASN A 23 -20.27 -10.19 16.35
N TYR A 24 -21.44 -10.10 15.70
CA TYR A 24 -21.67 -8.96 14.81
C TYR A 24 -21.70 -7.74 15.72
N ALA A 25 -20.66 -6.91 15.61
CA ALA A 25 -20.49 -5.68 16.35
C ALA A 25 -21.82 -4.93 16.45
N ALA A 26 -22.13 -4.45 17.66
CA ALA A 26 -23.30 -3.65 17.96
C ALA A 26 -23.52 -2.61 16.84
N GLN A 27 -24.67 -2.67 16.17
CA GLN A 27 -25.16 -1.56 15.37
C GLN A 27 -25.28 -0.36 16.32
N SER A 28 -24.29 0.55 16.30
CA SER A 28 -24.49 1.86 16.88
C SER A 28 -25.64 2.50 16.11
N LYS A 29 -26.84 2.51 16.71
CA LYS A 29 -27.95 3.34 16.26
C LYS A 29 -27.60 4.79 16.63
N GLN A 30 -26.56 5.34 16.00
CA GLN A 30 -26.39 6.78 15.98
C GLN A 30 -27.35 7.30 14.90
N LYS A 31 -28.54 7.71 15.31
CA LYS A 31 -29.47 8.49 14.47
C LYS A 31 -28.83 9.86 14.22
N THR A 32 -27.89 9.94 13.28
CA THR A 32 -27.52 11.19 12.62
C THR A 32 -28.52 11.39 11.48
N SER A 33 -29.62 12.11 11.72
CA SER A 33 -30.68 12.32 10.71
C SER A 33 -30.28 13.28 9.58
N GLY A 34 -29.01 13.28 9.17
CA GLY A 34 -28.46 14.14 8.13
C GLY A 34 -27.11 13.66 7.57
N ALA A 35 -26.64 12.46 7.94
CA ALA A 35 -25.45 11.92 7.29
C ALA A 35 -25.80 11.54 5.84
N PRO A 36 -24.99 11.96 4.84
CA PRO A 36 -25.20 11.55 3.46
C PRO A 36 -25.24 10.01 3.37
N THR A 37 -26.38 9.46 2.96
CA THR A 37 -26.52 8.03 2.68
C THR A 37 -26.03 7.74 1.27
N GLY A 38 -25.45 6.57 1.05
CA GLY A 38 -24.87 6.26 -0.26
C GLY A 38 -24.17 4.92 -0.33
N THR A 39 -23.64 4.62 -1.51
CA THR A 39 -22.83 3.41 -1.76
C THR A 39 -21.37 3.76 -1.58
N LEU A 40 -20.67 2.99 -0.75
CA LEU A 40 -19.21 3.03 -0.63
C LEU A 40 -18.63 1.82 -1.37
N GLN A 41 -17.79 2.07 -2.37
CA GLN A 41 -17.05 1.05 -3.11
C GLN A 41 -15.54 1.21 -2.92
N LYS A 42 -14.81 0.14 -3.25
CA LYS A 42 -13.35 0.10 -3.31
C LYS A 42 -12.93 -0.12 -4.76
N MET A 43 -12.10 0.76 -5.28
CA MET A 43 -11.48 0.63 -6.60
C MET A 43 -10.01 0.24 -6.41
N ILE A 44 -9.55 -0.74 -7.18
CA ILE A 44 -8.14 -1.14 -7.24
C ILE A 44 -7.60 -0.84 -8.63
N VAL A 45 -6.30 -0.56 -8.70
CA VAL A 45 -5.62 -0.31 -9.96
C VAL A 45 -4.95 -1.61 -10.42
N GLU A 46 -5.13 -1.96 -11.70
CA GLU A 46 -4.55 -3.18 -12.28
C GLU A 46 -3.05 -3.06 -12.55
N ASN A 47 -2.62 -1.91 -13.08
CA ASN A 47 -1.21 -1.61 -13.38
C ASN A 47 -0.91 -0.12 -13.18
N GLY A 48 0.37 0.21 -13.02
CA GLY A 48 0.76 1.60 -12.78
C GLY A 48 2.18 1.88 -13.24
N SER A 49 2.44 3.15 -13.51
CA SER A 49 3.80 3.68 -13.70
C SER A 49 4.00 4.88 -12.78
N VAL A 50 5.21 5.01 -12.25
CA VAL A 50 5.62 6.14 -11.42
C VAL A 50 6.80 6.80 -12.09
N THR A 51 6.72 8.10 -12.26
CA THR A 51 7.78 8.91 -12.81
C THR A 51 8.17 9.96 -11.78
N MET A 52 9.47 10.11 -11.52
CA MET A 52 10.01 11.10 -10.60
C MET A 52 11.07 11.92 -11.32
N ASP A 53 10.90 13.24 -11.35
CA ASP A 53 11.93 14.16 -11.81
C ASP A 53 12.73 14.66 -10.60
N LEU A 54 14.01 14.31 -10.56
CA LEU A 54 14.87 14.50 -9.41
C LEU A 54 16.03 15.44 -9.73
N ASP A 55 16.17 16.48 -8.94
CA ASP A 55 17.36 17.34 -8.96
C ASP A 55 18.47 16.74 -8.09
N LEU A 56 19.42 16.06 -8.74
CA LEU A 56 20.54 15.39 -8.06
C LEU A 56 21.50 16.38 -7.37
N SER A 57 21.53 17.64 -7.80
CA SER A 57 22.39 18.66 -7.20
C SER A 57 22.03 18.93 -5.74
N ARG A 58 20.75 18.76 -5.40
CA ARG A 58 20.21 19.00 -4.06
C ARG A 58 20.34 17.80 -3.12
N LEU A 59 20.58 16.60 -3.67
CA LEU A 59 20.72 15.38 -2.88
C LEU A 59 22.12 15.13 -2.34
N ASN A 60 23.15 15.59 -3.04
CA ASN A 60 24.52 15.26 -2.69
C ASN A 60 25.14 16.22 -1.67
N GLY A 61 24.67 17.46 -1.53
CA GLY A 61 25.32 18.49 -0.69
C GLY A 61 26.73 18.90 -1.16
N ILE A 62 27.38 18.05 -1.95
CA ILE A 62 28.62 18.28 -2.69
C ILE A 62 28.19 18.70 -4.10
N SER A 63 28.56 19.93 -4.47
CA SER A 63 28.35 20.52 -5.78
C SER A 63 29.07 19.73 -6.86
N PHE A 64 28.42 18.70 -7.39
CA PHE A 64 28.82 18.13 -8.66
C PHE A 64 28.30 19.05 -9.77
N ALA A 65 29.21 19.45 -10.67
CA ALA A 65 29.01 20.30 -11.85
C ALA A 65 27.63 20.07 -12.54
N PRO A 66 27.04 21.10 -13.19
CA PRO A 66 25.58 21.29 -13.33
C PRO A 66 24.83 19.97 -13.55
N GLN A 67 24.42 19.33 -12.45
CA GLN A 67 23.76 18.03 -12.53
C GLN A 67 22.32 18.28 -12.95
N LYS A 68 22.07 17.92 -14.20
CA LYS A 68 20.78 17.93 -14.87
C LYS A 68 19.74 17.18 -14.03
N ALA A 69 18.52 17.71 -13.93
CA ALA A 69 17.38 16.96 -13.42
C ALA A 69 17.29 15.60 -14.13
N VAL A 70 17.20 14.52 -13.36
CA VAL A 70 17.13 13.15 -13.86
C VAL A 70 15.72 12.62 -13.67
N LYS A 71 15.20 12.00 -14.73
CA LYS A 71 13.89 11.37 -14.74
C LYS A 71 14.01 9.89 -14.39
N LEU A 72 13.52 9.52 -13.21
CA LEU A 72 13.38 8.14 -12.77
C LEU A 72 12.03 7.60 -13.25
N GLN A 73 12.02 6.41 -13.83
CA GLN A 73 10.80 5.73 -14.28
C GLN A 73 10.73 4.35 -13.64
N PHE A 74 9.56 4.06 -13.09
CA PHE A 74 9.27 2.81 -12.42
C PHE A 74 7.95 2.25 -12.95
N ALA A 75 7.88 0.93 -13.11
CA ALA A 75 6.61 0.23 -13.11
C ALA A 75 6.20 -0.03 -11.66
N VAL A 76 4.90 -0.06 -11.39
CA VAL A 76 4.39 -0.56 -10.12
C VAL A 76 4.45 -2.09 -10.14
N ALA A 77 4.94 -2.70 -9.07
CA ALA A 77 5.02 -4.15 -8.96
C ALA A 77 3.62 -4.79 -9.01
N ALA A 78 3.55 -6.02 -9.51
CA ALA A 78 2.31 -6.78 -9.52
C ALA A 78 1.72 -6.90 -8.11
N ASN A 79 0.39 -6.84 -8.01
CA ASN A 79 -0.36 -6.91 -6.73
C ASN A 79 0.01 -5.80 -5.73
N SER A 80 0.54 -4.68 -6.21
CA SER A 80 0.89 -3.53 -5.39
C SER A 80 0.06 -2.33 -5.83
N PHE A 81 -0.88 -1.90 -5.00
CA PHE A 81 -1.84 -0.84 -5.35
C PHE A 81 -2.33 -0.10 -4.11
N PHE A 82 -2.81 1.14 -4.32
CA PHE A 82 -3.66 1.80 -3.35
C PHE A 82 -5.12 1.42 -3.62
N THR A 83 -5.85 1.08 -2.56
CA THR A 83 -7.30 0.95 -2.65
C THR A 83 -7.91 2.35 -2.60
N ILE A 84 -8.65 2.74 -3.63
CA ILE A 84 -9.29 4.05 -3.70
C ILE A 84 -10.74 3.93 -3.23
N LEU A 85 -11.13 4.74 -2.26
CA LEU A 85 -12.51 4.85 -1.81
C LEU A 85 -13.33 5.62 -2.85
N VAL A 86 -14.49 5.09 -3.19
CA VAL A 86 -15.46 5.70 -4.09
C VAL A 86 -16.78 5.80 -3.33
N PHE A 87 -17.32 7.02 -3.19
CA PHE A 87 -18.60 7.23 -2.51
C PHE A 87 -19.56 7.94 -3.44
N ASN A 88 -20.69 7.30 -3.73
CA ASN A 88 -21.68 7.77 -4.71
C ASN A 88 -21.01 8.18 -6.03
N ASP A 89 -20.25 7.25 -6.62
CA ASP A 89 -19.55 7.40 -7.91
C ASP A 89 -18.47 8.51 -7.95
N LEU A 90 -18.13 9.08 -6.80
CA LEU A 90 -17.10 10.10 -6.68
C LEU A 90 -15.88 9.56 -5.91
N LEU A 91 -14.69 9.80 -6.45
CA LEU A 91 -13.44 9.43 -5.80
C LEU A 91 -13.26 10.21 -4.48
N ARG A 92 -12.87 9.50 -3.41
CA ARG A 92 -12.62 10.06 -2.07
C ARG A 92 -11.15 9.99 -1.65
N GLY A 93 -10.34 9.19 -2.37
CA GLY A 93 -8.91 9.11 -2.19
C GLY A 93 -8.42 7.70 -1.85
N PRO A 94 -7.10 7.47 -1.89
CA PRO A 94 -6.50 6.19 -1.51
C PRO A 94 -6.55 5.95 0.01
N GLU A 95 -6.83 4.71 0.40
CA GLU A 95 -6.57 4.21 1.75
C GLU A 95 -5.06 4.07 2.00
N GLN A 96 -4.68 3.91 3.27
CA GLN A 96 -3.30 3.65 3.67
C GLN A 96 -2.78 2.36 3.02
N GLY A 97 -1.55 2.40 2.51
CA GLY A 97 -0.93 1.28 1.82
C GLY A 97 0.36 1.70 1.11
N SER A 98 0.99 0.76 0.41
CA SER A 98 2.25 0.99 -0.31
C SER A 98 2.25 0.34 -1.70
N MET A 99 2.87 1.01 -2.66
CA MET A 99 3.14 0.51 -4.00
C MET A 99 4.64 0.32 -4.19
N ALA A 100 5.08 -0.92 -4.40
CA ALA A 100 6.47 -1.25 -4.69
C ALA A 100 6.84 -0.80 -6.11
N LEU A 101 8.03 -0.21 -6.23
CA LEU A 101 8.53 0.36 -7.47
C LEU A 101 9.59 -0.54 -8.10
N LEU A 102 9.42 -0.82 -9.39
CA LEU A 102 10.36 -1.59 -10.21
C LEU A 102 11.05 -0.65 -11.20
N PRO A 103 12.36 -0.36 -11.02
CA PRO A 103 13.10 0.53 -11.93
C PRO A 103 13.04 0.02 -13.37
N GLN A 104 12.70 0.91 -14.30
CA GLN A 104 12.65 0.56 -15.74
C GLN A 104 14.00 0.74 -16.44
N HIS A 105 14.87 1.60 -15.89
CA HIS A 105 16.15 1.93 -16.51
C HIS A 105 17.27 2.01 -15.45
N SER A 106 18.47 1.56 -15.82
CA SER A 106 19.66 1.74 -15.01
C SER A 106 20.19 3.17 -15.15
N MET A 107 20.65 3.74 -14.04
CA MET A 107 21.18 5.10 -14.03
C MET A 107 22.16 5.32 -12.87
N VAL A 108 22.97 6.37 -12.99
CA VAL A 108 23.95 6.75 -11.98
C VAL A 108 23.25 7.60 -10.92
N LEU A 109 23.10 7.04 -9.72
CA LEU A 109 22.47 7.69 -8.57
C LEU A 109 23.46 7.86 -7.41
N PRO A 110 23.24 8.87 -6.54
CA PRO A 110 23.93 8.99 -5.25
C PRO A 110 23.86 7.69 -4.44
N SER A 111 24.89 7.41 -3.64
CA SER A 111 25.01 6.12 -2.93
C SER A 111 23.80 5.74 -2.07
N PRO A 112 23.14 6.66 -1.31
CA PRO A 112 22.00 6.26 -0.50
C PRO A 112 20.81 5.81 -1.35
N LEU A 113 20.48 6.57 -2.40
CA LEU A 113 19.36 6.26 -3.29
C LEU A 113 19.67 5.02 -4.16
N LYS A 114 20.92 4.88 -4.61
CA LYS A 114 21.38 3.72 -5.37
C LYS A 114 21.23 2.42 -4.59
N ALA A 115 21.49 2.43 -3.28
CA ALA A 115 21.34 1.26 -2.42
C ALA A 115 19.87 0.81 -2.31
N SER A 116 18.93 1.76 -2.33
CA SER A 116 17.51 1.51 -2.15
C SER A 116 16.71 1.36 -3.45
N ILE A 117 17.31 1.65 -4.62
CA ILE A 117 16.57 1.81 -5.89
C ILE A 117 15.70 0.61 -6.28
N ASN A 118 16.12 -0.62 -5.93
CA ASN A 118 15.40 -1.86 -6.22
C ASN A 118 14.39 -2.28 -5.13
N GLN A 119 14.21 -1.43 -4.12
CA GLN A 119 13.34 -1.69 -2.97
C GLN A 119 12.61 -0.41 -2.53
N LEU A 120 12.41 0.52 -3.44
CA LEU A 120 11.61 1.71 -3.18
C LEU A 120 10.12 1.37 -3.19
N VAL A 121 9.39 2.01 -2.29
CA VAL A 121 7.93 2.02 -2.25
C VAL A 121 7.43 3.46 -2.25
N VAL A 122 6.28 3.66 -2.87
CA VAL A 122 5.43 4.84 -2.65
C VAL A 122 4.42 4.46 -1.59
N GLU A 123 4.37 5.19 -0.48
CA GLU A 123 3.49 4.88 0.64
C GLU A 123 2.49 6.03 0.85
N LYS A 124 1.20 5.68 1.03
CA LYS A 124 0.20 6.63 1.51
C LYS A 124 0.36 6.79 3.02
N LEU A 125 0.67 8.01 3.46
CA LEU A 125 0.82 8.34 4.87
C LEU A 125 -0.54 8.57 5.56
N PRO A 126 -0.61 8.40 6.89
CA PRO A 126 -1.79 8.77 7.68
C PRO A 126 -2.18 10.23 7.47
N ALA A 127 -3.48 10.53 7.50
CA ALA A 127 -3.99 11.89 7.28
C ALA A 127 -3.54 12.92 8.33
N SER A 128 -2.97 12.45 9.45
CA SER A 128 -2.37 13.30 10.49
C SER A 128 -0.96 13.79 10.15
N GLU A 129 -0.31 13.20 9.15
CA GLU A 129 1.02 13.61 8.70
C GLU A 129 0.98 14.89 7.86
N ALA A 130 2.09 15.62 7.82
CA ALA A 130 2.20 16.86 7.03
C ALA A 130 2.12 16.61 5.52
N PHE A 131 2.41 15.38 5.08
CA PHE A 131 2.46 14.98 3.68
C PHE A 131 1.56 13.78 3.44
N ASP A 132 0.99 13.70 2.24
CA ASP A 132 0.09 12.62 1.89
C ASP A 132 0.81 11.34 1.49
N ILE A 133 1.95 11.46 0.83
CA ILE A 133 2.69 10.35 0.23
C ILE A 133 4.17 10.47 0.59
N ALA A 134 4.84 9.34 0.75
CA ALA A 134 6.28 9.29 0.86
C ALA A 134 6.89 8.26 -0.09
N VAL A 135 8.14 8.47 -0.44
CA VAL A 135 8.97 7.47 -1.13
C VAL A 135 10.03 6.98 -0.16
N ARG A 136 10.01 5.67 0.11
CA ARG A 136 10.79 5.06 1.19
C ARG A 136 11.47 3.79 0.74
N ASP A 137 12.50 3.40 1.47
CA ASP A 137 13.09 2.08 1.39
C ASP A 137 12.20 1.07 2.13
N ALA A 138 11.67 0.07 1.43
CA ALA A 138 10.74 -0.91 1.98
C ALA A 138 11.35 -1.82 3.06
N LYS A 139 12.67 -1.98 3.09
CA LYS A 139 13.35 -2.84 4.07
C LYS A 139 13.78 -2.08 5.31
N THR A 140 14.29 -0.87 5.14
CA THR A 140 14.85 -0.07 6.24
C THR A 140 13.86 0.96 6.80
N GLY A 141 12.81 1.30 6.06
CA GLY A 141 11.87 2.36 6.41
C GLY A 141 12.43 3.78 6.20
N PHE A 142 13.65 3.91 5.70
CA PHE A 142 14.27 5.21 5.43
C PHE A 142 13.43 6.01 4.41
N THR A 143 13.13 7.27 4.72
CA THR A 143 12.33 8.14 3.86
C THR A 143 13.23 9.04 3.05
N PHE A 144 13.11 8.96 1.71
CA PHE A 144 13.84 9.83 0.81
C PHE A 144 13.08 11.12 0.52
N PHE A 145 11.75 11.02 0.33
CA PHE A 145 10.90 12.13 -0.07
C PHE A 145 9.54 12.02 0.62
N ASN A 146 8.97 13.15 1.05
CA ASN A 146 7.59 13.33 1.51
C ASN A 146 7.10 14.74 1.16
#